data_AF-A0A0G1NC78-F1
#
_entry.id   AF-A0A0G1NC78-F1
#
_cell.length_a   1.000
_cell.length_b   1.000
_cell.length_c   1.000
_cell.angle_alpha   90.00
_cell.angle_beta   90.00
_cell.angle_gamma   90.00
#
_symmetry.space_group_name_H-M   'P 1'
#
loop_
_entity.id
_entity.type
_entity.pdbx_description
1 polymer ?
#
loop_
_entity_poly.entity_id
_entity_poly.type
_entity_poly.pdbx_seq_one_letter_code
_entity_poly.pdbx_strand_id
1 'polypeptide(L)'
;MDRKERLNKTPEELSQLERTLGIPPLSEAREAVIQTLFVKGHTLPGVDLSAPKIMQFMEELGPIVGMNTFYGPVVKTPDSYDEETKQRLGGRPPEDINSILMWDDSGSQMYIFPNQDNWFTISVYACKTFNEQAVLKYIYDKLNLREDLQFASQNQSGNEQPGWLSYAETQEQTLTPEKSVYEPLAQVLNVERTNLPAVIQAGQDIERIVFQANREGWGDRLGAMFTPEYAQRFQAIHSQFEIATDRQFADDVLAGKITNPDEYPFQKTYDRLAHMEAQAAEMQPGNQVVHIGTGHFPGTAYGLLKLGIPVVCVEMDSAVAKTSAEVLQRLNLLGNEKLMVVPIDGSQLDTSQFTNVIISAMVTTEDKIRILQILEDLTVDEKQVVLRTTAGARKLIYPPLPREVTTNIRGTLIAKTRPGTEDPIESLVYRLRPSAEIGRGLDRILFETKRKLKAPQPLTVE
;
A
#
# COMPACT_ATOMS: atom_id res chain seq x y z
N MET A 1 -59.63 -20.63 24.25
CA MET A 1 -59.42 -20.26 25.66
C MET A 1 -59.36 -18.74 25.73
N ASP A 2 -60.15 -18.11 26.59
CA ASP A 2 -60.16 -16.65 26.75
C ASP A 2 -58.84 -16.17 27.40
N ARG A 3 -58.38 -14.96 27.05
CA ARG A 3 -57.11 -14.38 27.50
C ARG A 3 -57.01 -14.30 29.02
N LYS A 4 -58.14 -14.17 29.72
CA LYS A 4 -58.20 -14.18 31.20
C LYS A 4 -57.93 -15.55 31.82
N GLU A 5 -58.37 -16.64 31.20
CA GLU A 5 -58.08 -18.00 31.70
C GLU A 5 -56.60 -18.36 31.55
N ARG A 6 -55.94 -17.78 30.55
CA ARG A 6 -54.53 -18.04 30.22
C ARG A 6 -53.54 -17.40 31.20
N LEU A 7 -53.93 -16.30 31.85
CA LEU A 7 -53.09 -15.53 32.80
C LEU A 7 -53.01 -16.14 34.20
N ASN A 8 -53.94 -17.03 34.56
CA ASN A 8 -54.02 -17.63 35.89
C ASN A 8 -53.41 -19.05 35.97
N LYS A 9 -52.84 -19.55 34.88
CA LYS A 9 -52.22 -20.87 34.81
C LYS A 9 -50.71 -20.75 34.93
N THR A 10 -50.12 -21.67 35.68
CA THR A 10 -48.66 -21.83 35.78
C THR A 10 -48.08 -22.31 34.44
N PRO A 11 -46.78 -22.07 34.19
CA PRO A 11 -46.10 -22.56 32.98
C PRO A 11 -46.25 -24.08 32.78
N GLU A 12 -46.23 -24.88 33.85
CA GLU A 12 -46.45 -26.33 33.75
C GLU A 12 -47.89 -26.68 33.30
N GLU A 13 -48.90 -25.99 33.83
CA GLU A 13 -50.32 -26.22 33.45
C GLU A 13 -50.60 -25.84 31.99
N LEU A 14 -49.93 -24.81 31.47
CA LEU A 14 -50.02 -24.42 30.06
C LEU A 14 -49.35 -25.45 29.15
N SER A 15 -48.16 -25.92 29.51
CA SER A 15 -47.44 -26.94 28.73
C SER A 15 -48.20 -28.28 28.67
N GLN A 16 -48.87 -28.67 29.76
CA GLN A 16 -49.68 -29.89 29.81
C GLN A 16 -50.94 -29.78 28.96
N LEU A 17 -51.59 -28.60 28.96
CA LEU A 17 -52.76 -28.33 28.12
C LEU A 17 -52.40 -28.30 26.62
N GLU A 18 -51.27 -27.70 26.26
CA GLU A 18 -50.74 -27.65 24.89
C GLU A 18 -50.49 -29.06 24.33
N ARG A 19 -49.83 -29.93 25.11
CA ARG A 19 -49.63 -31.34 24.75
C ARG A 19 -50.94 -32.11 24.57
N THR A 20 -51.94 -31.83 25.40
CA THR A 20 -53.25 -32.51 25.33
C THR A 20 -54.03 -32.09 24.08
N LEU A 21 -53.80 -30.88 23.58
CA LEU A 21 -54.42 -30.34 22.35
C LEU A 21 -53.64 -30.68 21.07
N GLY A 22 -52.54 -31.44 21.15
CA GLY A 22 -51.67 -31.73 20.02
C GLY A 22 -50.94 -30.50 19.47
N ILE A 23 -50.90 -29.41 20.24
CA ILE A 23 -50.16 -28.20 19.91
C ILE A 23 -48.75 -28.40 20.48
N PRO A 24 -47.69 -28.33 19.66
CA PRO A 24 -46.33 -28.38 20.19
C PRO A 24 -46.18 -27.31 21.27
N PRO A 25 -45.61 -27.64 22.45
CA PRO A 25 -45.35 -26.67 23.51
C PRO A 25 -44.73 -25.40 22.94
N LEU A 26 -45.06 -24.22 23.46
CA LEU A 26 -44.39 -22.97 23.06
C LEU A 26 -42.86 -23.03 23.21
N SER A 27 -42.36 -23.89 24.12
CA SER A 27 -40.93 -24.21 24.28
C SER A 27 -40.32 -25.06 23.15
N GLU A 28 -41.16 -25.67 22.31
CA GLU A 28 -40.78 -26.43 21.11
C GLU A 28 -41.03 -25.64 19.81
N ALA A 29 -41.66 -24.46 19.88
CA ALA A 29 -41.64 -23.52 18.78
C ALA A 29 -40.18 -23.09 18.57
N ARG A 30 -39.54 -23.55 17.48
CA ARG A 30 -38.22 -23.07 17.07
C ARG A 30 -38.25 -21.55 17.12
N GLU A 31 -37.40 -20.94 17.94
CA GLU A 31 -37.26 -19.48 17.97
C GLU A 31 -37.10 -18.99 16.53
N ALA A 32 -37.92 -18.02 16.13
CA ALA A 32 -37.79 -17.42 14.82
C ALA A 32 -36.41 -16.77 14.73
N VAL A 33 -35.52 -17.34 13.93
CA VAL A 33 -34.17 -16.81 13.75
C VAL A 33 -34.26 -15.61 12.82
N ILE A 34 -34.14 -14.42 13.39
CA ILE A 34 -33.94 -13.19 12.62
C ILE A 34 -32.47 -12.82 12.74
N GLN A 35 -31.76 -12.84 11.62
CA GLN A 35 -30.39 -12.35 11.52
C GLN A 35 -30.39 -11.04 10.74
N THR A 36 -29.79 -10.02 11.31
CA THR A 36 -29.61 -8.72 10.67
C THR A 36 -28.14 -8.32 10.69
N LEU A 37 -27.61 -7.92 9.54
CA LEU A 37 -26.26 -7.38 9.37
C LEU A 37 -26.37 -5.93 8.88
N PHE A 38 -25.88 -5.01 9.70
CA PHE A 38 -25.70 -3.60 9.34
C PHE A 38 -24.24 -3.35 9.00
N VAL A 39 -23.98 -2.62 7.92
CA VAL A 39 -22.64 -2.29 7.44
C VAL A 39 -22.60 -0.81 7.09
N LYS A 40 -21.52 -0.11 7.44
CA LYS A 40 -21.29 1.29 7.08
C LYS A 40 -19.81 1.57 6.86
N GLY A 41 -19.48 2.54 6.01
CA GLY A 41 -18.10 2.94 5.74
C GLY A 41 -18.01 3.96 4.61
N HIS A 42 -16.81 4.15 4.06
CA HIS A 42 -16.58 5.01 2.89
C HIS A 42 -15.98 4.22 1.73
N THR A 43 -16.42 4.51 0.51
CA THR A 43 -15.81 3.92 -0.69
C THR A 43 -14.52 4.67 -1.08
N LEU A 44 -13.61 4.02 -1.81
CA LEU A 44 -12.42 4.70 -2.34
C LEU A 44 -12.81 5.69 -3.46
N PRO A 45 -12.02 6.78 -3.66
CA PRO A 45 -12.21 7.66 -4.80
C PRO A 45 -12.13 6.89 -6.13
N GLY A 46 -13.13 7.09 -7.01
CA GLY A 46 -13.17 6.49 -8.33
C GLY A 46 -13.99 5.19 -8.46
N VAL A 47 -14.65 4.75 -7.39
CA VAL A 47 -15.65 3.65 -7.47
C VAL A 47 -16.84 4.09 -8.32
N ASP A 48 -17.25 3.25 -9.27
CA ASP A 48 -18.42 3.50 -10.11
C ASP A 48 -19.70 3.22 -9.33
N LEU A 49 -20.32 4.31 -8.85
CA LEU A 49 -21.58 4.31 -8.10
C LEU A 49 -22.80 4.60 -8.99
N SER A 50 -22.70 4.32 -10.30
CA SER A 50 -23.83 4.46 -11.21
C SER A 50 -24.96 3.49 -10.86
N ALA A 51 -26.21 3.86 -11.18
CA ALA A 51 -27.37 3.01 -10.91
C ALA A 51 -27.25 1.58 -11.49
N PRO A 52 -26.72 1.36 -12.72
CA PRO A 52 -26.46 0.01 -13.24
C PRO A 52 -25.48 -0.80 -12.39
N LYS A 53 -24.45 -0.17 -11.84
CA LYS A 53 -23.48 -0.86 -10.96
C LYS A 53 -24.06 -1.21 -9.61
N ILE A 54 -24.88 -0.33 -9.05
CA ILE A 54 -25.57 -0.61 -7.79
C ILE A 54 -26.62 -1.71 -7.99
N MET A 55 -27.35 -1.71 -9.11
CA MET A 55 -28.24 -2.82 -9.47
C MET A 55 -27.48 -4.15 -9.54
N GLN A 56 -26.38 -4.19 -10.30
CA GLN A 56 -25.53 -5.37 -10.40
C GLN A 56 -25.03 -5.84 -9.03
N PHE A 57 -24.57 -4.92 -8.19
CA PHE A 57 -24.10 -5.20 -6.83
C PHE A 57 -25.19 -5.87 -5.98
N MET A 58 -26.41 -5.33 -6.01
CA MET A 58 -27.53 -5.88 -5.24
C MET A 58 -27.99 -7.24 -5.79
N GLU A 59 -28.03 -7.44 -7.12
CA GLU A 59 -28.37 -8.73 -7.73
C GLU A 59 -27.43 -9.85 -7.29
N GLU A 60 -26.12 -9.57 -7.26
CA GLU A 60 -25.08 -10.50 -6.83
C GLU A 60 -25.13 -10.82 -5.33
N LEU A 61 -25.75 -9.97 -4.50
CA LEU A 61 -25.90 -10.19 -3.06
C LEU A 61 -26.85 -11.35 -2.73
N GLY A 62 -27.92 -11.54 -3.53
CA GLY A 62 -28.93 -12.59 -3.31
C GLY A 62 -28.35 -14.02 -3.24
N PRO A 63 -27.56 -14.46 -4.23
CA PRO A 63 -26.87 -15.75 -4.19
C PRO A 63 -25.94 -15.93 -2.97
N ILE A 64 -25.34 -14.84 -2.46
CA ILE A 64 -24.39 -14.88 -1.34
C ILE A 64 -25.10 -15.12 -0.01
N VAL A 65 -26.30 -14.53 0.15
CA VAL A 65 -27.16 -14.83 1.30
C VAL A 65 -27.95 -16.13 1.13
N GLY A 66 -27.87 -16.77 -0.05
CA GLY A 66 -28.54 -18.03 -0.35
C GLY A 66 -30.06 -17.91 -0.51
N MET A 67 -30.55 -16.77 -0.97
CA MET A 67 -31.98 -16.46 -1.04
C MET A 67 -32.43 -16.12 -2.46
N ASN A 68 -33.70 -16.41 -2.76
CA ASN A 68 -34.30 -16.13 -4.06
C ASN A 68 -34.88 -14.72 -4.06
N THR A 69 -34.44 -13.88 -5.00
CA THR A 69 -35.02 -12.57 -5.24
C THR A 69 -36.40 -12.69 -5.87
N PHE A 70 -37.43 -12.13 -5.23
CA PHE A 70 -38.76 -12.02 -5.83
C PHE A 70 -39.11 -10.58 -6.24
N TYR A 71 -38.37 -9.58 -5.73
CA TYR A 71 -38.57 -8.17 -6.08
C TYR A 71 -37.28 -7.35 -5.98
N GLY A 72 -37.05 -6.50 -6.98
CA GLY A 72 -35.86 -5.66 -7.08
C GLY A 72 -34.65 -6.34 -7.78
N PRO A 73 -33.46 -5.70 -7.75
CA PRO A 73 -33.20 -4.45 -7.03
C PRO A 73 -33.83 -3.25 -7.73
N VAL A 74 -34.37 -2.34 -6.91
CA VAL A 74 -34.77 -1.01 -7.37
C VAL A 74 -33.70 -0.05 -6.91
N VAL A 75 -33.19 0.80 -7.81
CA VAL A 75 -32.23 1.86 -7.48
C VAL A 75 -32.87 3.20 -7.76
N LYS A 76 -32.85 4.09 -6.76
CA LYS A 76 -33.27 5.48 -6.87
C LYS A 76 -32.04 6.38 -6.71
N THR A 77 -31.78 7.19 -7.74
CA THR A 77 -30.79 8.28 -7.71
C THR A 77 -31.48 9.61 -7.43
N PRO A 78 -30.74 10.68 -7.06
CA PRO A 78 -31.30 12.03 -6.88
C PRO A 78 -32.16 12.49 -8.08
N ASP A 79 -31.75 12.12 -9.29
CA ASP A 79 -32.44 12.49 -10.54
C ASP A 79 -33.67 11.62 -10.85
N SER A 80 -33.85 10.49 -10.16
CA SER A 80 -34.93 9.53 -10.42
C SER A 80 -36.24 9.84 -9.67
N TYR A 81 -36.22 10.79 -8.74
CA TYR A 81 -37.40 11.16 -7.96
C TYR A 81 -38.35 12.05 -8.79
N ASP A 82 -39.64 11.73 -8.78
CA ASP A 82 -40.67 12.58 -9.37
C ASP A 82 -40.89 13.87 -8.55
N GLU A 83 -41.48 14.88 -9.19
CA GLU A 83 -41.71 16.20 -8.58
C GLU A 83 -42.65 16.16 -7.37
N GLU A 84 -43.62 15.23 -7.37
CA GLU A 84 -44.53 15.04 -6.24
C GLU A 84 -43.78 14.53 -5.00
N THR A 85 -42.86 13.59 -5.19
CA THR A 85 -42.01 13.05 -4.14
C THR A 85 -41.03 14.11 -3.63
N LYS A 86 -40.43 14.90 -4.51
CA LYS A 86 -39.58 16.04 -4.12
C LYS A 86 -40.35 17.06 -3.27
N GLN A 87 -41.60 17.36 -3.64
CA GLN A 87 -42.46 18.25 -2.85
C GLN A 87 -42.79 17.68 -1.47
N ARG A 88 -43.13 16.39 -1.37
CA ARG A 88 -43.36 15.71 -0.07
C ARG A 88 -42.14 15.74 0.85
N LEU A 89 -40.94 15.78 0.29
CA LEU A 89 -39.67 15.83 1.01
C LEU A 89 -39.19 17.28 1.29
N GLY A 90 -40.07 18.26 1.17
CA GLY A 90 -39.75 19.67 1.47
C GLY A 90 -39.06 20.42 0.35
N GLY A 91 -39.20 19.95 -0.91
CA GLY A 91 -38.71 20.62 -2.11
C GLY A 91 -37.22 20.43 -2.39
N ARG A 92 -36.54 19.54 -1.67
CA ARG A 92 -35.13 19.18 -1.93
C ARG A 92 -35.06 17.71 -2.37
N PRO A 93 -34.45 17.40 -3.52
CA PRO A 93 -34.21 16.01 -3.90
C PRO A 93 -33.27 15.38 -2.86
N PRO A 94 -33.49 14.10 -2.49
CA PRO A 94 -32.54 13.36 -1.68
C PRO A 94 -31.17 13.36 -2.35
N GLU A 95 -30.11 13.60 -1.58
CA GLU A 95 -28.73 13.62 -2.09
C GLU A 95 -28.11 12.21 -2.14
N ASP A 96 -28.84 11.20 -1.70
CA ASP A 96 -28.43 9.82 -1.63
C ASP A 96 -28.85 8.99 -2.85
N ILE A 97 -28.08 7.94 -3.09
CA ILE A 97 -28.48 6.82 -3.94
C ILE A 97 -29.02 5.74 -3.01
N ASN A 98 -30.27 5.34 -3.23
CA ASN A 98 -30.97 4.34 -2.42
C ASN A 98 -31.24 3.09 -3.26
N SER A 99 -30.96 1.91 -2.73
CA SER A 99 -31.37 0.65 -3.34
C SER A 99 -32.09 -0.26 -2.37
N ILE A 100 -33.10 -0.97 -2.88
CA ILE A 100 -33.86 -1.99 -2.14
C ILE A 100 -33.92 -3.26 -2.96
N LEU A 101 -33.72 -4.40 -2.30
CA LEU A 101 -33.87 -5.76 -2.82
C LEU A 101 -34.68 -6.58 -1.82
N MET A 102 -35.64 -7.38 -2.29
CA MET A 102 -36.44 -8.26 -1.43
C MET A 102 -36.29 -9.71 -1.87
N TRP A 103 -36.10 -10.60 -0.90
CA TRP A 103 -36.00 -12.03 -1.12
C TRP A 103 -37.08 -12.78 -0.33
N ASP A 104 -37.31 -14.04 -0.67
CA ASP A 104 -38.22 -14.88 0.10
C ASP A 104 -37.82 -14.86 1.59
N ASP A 105 -38.73 -14.37 2.46
CA ASP A 105 -38.56 -14.23 3.91
C ASP A 105 -37.52 -13.17 4.38
N SER A 106 -37.14 -12.17 3.56
CA SER A 106 -35.97 -11.31 3.86
C SER A 106 -35.79 -10.10 2.91
N GLY A 107 -34.75 -9.28 3.12
CA GLY A 107 -34.38 -8.21 2.18
C GLY A 107 -33.08 -7.47 2.50
N SER A 108 -32.71 -6.55 1.61
CA SER A 108 -31.56 -5.68 1.75
C SER A 108 -31.88 -4.25 1.34
N GLN A 109 -31.28 -3.29 2.05
CA GLN A 109 -31.34 -1.88 1.72
C GLN A 109 -29.95 -1.24 1.75
N MET A 110 -29.65 -0.41 0.76
CA MET A 110 -28.39 0.32 0.64
C MET A 110 -28.64 1.81 0.48
N TYR A 111 -27.87 2.64 1.17
CA TYR A 111 -27.82 4.09 1.00
C TYR A 111 -26.38 4.52 0.73
N ILE A 112 -26.18 5.42 -0.22
CA ILE A 112 -24.87 5.98 -0.56
C ILE A 112 -25.01 7.49 -0.63
N PHE A 113 -24.07 8.21 -0.03
CA PHE A 113 -24.06 9.66 0.04
C PHE A 113 -22.81 10.20 -0.68
N PRO A 114 -22.85 10.39 -2.01
CA PRO A 114 -21.68 10.81 -2.79
C PRO A 114 -21.07 12.13 -2.29
N ASN A 115 -21.91 13.05 -1.79
CA ASN A 115 -21.48 14.35 -1.27
C ASN A 115 -20.88 14.30 0.15
N GLN A 116 -20.98 13.15 0.83
CA GLN A 116 -20.46 12.95 2.19
C GLN A 116 -19.28 11.98 2.15
N ASP A 117 -18.25 12.31 1.36
CA ASP A 117 -17.03 11.49 1.18
C ASP A 117 -17.33 10.05 0.72
N ASN A 118 -18.38 9.88 -0.09
CA ASN A 118 -18.92 8.58 -0.50
C ASN A 118 -19.23 7.63 0.67
N TRP A 119 -19.74 8.17 1.77
CA TRP A 119 -20.24 7.38 2.89
C TRP A 119 -21.42 6.51 2.45
N PHE A 120 -21.50 5.28 2.97
CA PHE A 120 -22.60 4.37 2.66
C PHE A 120 -23.08 3.59 3.88
N THR A 121 -24.29 3.05 3.77
CA THR A 121 -24.82 2.01 4.66
C THR A 121 -25.46 0.89 3.86
N ILE A 122 -25.34 -0.35 4.35
CA ILE A 122 -26.06 -1.52 3.85
C ILE A 122 -26.68 -2.23 5.04
N SER A 123 -27.95 -2.62 4.93
CA SER A 123 -28.66 -3.44 5.90
C SER A 123 -29.14 -4.69 5.20
N VAL A 124 -28.74 -5.86 5.69
CA VAL A 124 -29.20 -7.17 5.23
C VAL A 124 -29.97 -7.81 6.37
N TYR A 125 -31.23 -8.19 6.15
CA TYR A 125 -32.05 -8.83 7.17
C TYR A 125 -32.71 -10.09 6.62
N ALA A 126 -32.74 -11.14 7.43
CA ALA A 126 -33.28 -12.42 7.02
C ALA A 126 -33.93 -13.20 8.15
N CYS A 127 -35.00 -13.95 7.82
CA CYS A 127 -35.61 -14.93 8.72
C CYS A 127 -34.89 -16.30 8.71
N LYS A 128 -33.62 -16.32 8.26
CA LYS A 128 -32.74 -17.50 8.18
C LYS A 128 -31.30 -17.06 8.42
N THR A 129 -30.45 -17.99 8.85
CA THR A 129 -29.02 -17.72 9.01
C THR A 129 -28.32 -17.62 7.66
N PHE A 130 -27.48 -16.60 7.47
CA PHE A 130 -26.57 -16.43 6.33
C PHE A 130 -25.12 -16.22 6.82
N ASN A 131 -24.16 -16.42 5.92
CA ASN A 131 -22.75 -16.26 6.22
C ASN A 131 -22.37 -14.77 6.18
N GLU A 132 -22.34 -14.12 7.34
CA GLU A 132 -21.98 -12.70 7.50
C GLU A 132 -20.61 -12.37 6.89
N GLN A 133 -19.63 -13.26 7.05
CA GLN A 133 -18.28 -13.03 6.54
C GLN A 133 -18.23 -13.05 5.02
N ALA A 134 -19.02 -13.91 4.38
CA ALA A 134 -19.16 -13.92 2.92
C ALA A 134 -19.81 -12.63 2.41
N VAL A 135 -20.84 -12.13 3.12
CA VAL A 135 -21.50 -10.86 2.79
C VAL A 135 -20.55 -9.68 2.99
N LEU A 136 -19.85 -9.60 4.12
CA LEU A 136 -18.90 -8.53 4.41
C LEU A 136 -17.74 -8.51 3.42
N LYS A 137 -17.19 -9.69 3.08
CA LYS A 137 -16.14 -9.81 2.06
C LYS A 137 -16.62 -9.32 0.70
N TYR A 138 -17.82 -9.71 0.29
CA TYR A 138 -18.41 -9.25 -0.95
C TYR A 138 -18.56 -7.73 -1.00
N ILE A 139 -19.09 -7.13 0.07
CA ILE A 139 -19.24 -5.68 0.21
C ILE A 139 -17.88 -4.99 0.11
N TYR A 140 -16.87 -5.52 0.81
CA TYR A 140 -15.50 -5.00 0.81
C TYR A 140 -14.86 -5.02 -0.60
N ASP A 141 -14.90 -6.17 -1.26
CA ASP A 141 -14.27 -6.37 -2.57
C ASP A 141 -14.92 -5.50 -3.67
N LYS A 142 -16.26 -5.35 -3.63
CA LYS A 142 -17.02 -4.71 -4.70
C LYS A 142 -17.13 -3.20 -4.57
N LEU A 143 -17.13 -2.69 -3.34
CA LEU A 143 -17.17 -1.25 -3.10
C LEU A 143 -15.80 -0.64 -2.89
N ASN A 144 -14.73 -1.45 -2.95
CA ASN A 144 -13.32 -1.04 -2.87
C ASN A 144 -13.11 -0.03 -1.73
N LEU A 145 -13.26 -0.50 -0.50
CA LEU A 145 -13.51 0.34 0.67
C LEU A 145 -12.25 0.92 1.30
N ARG A 146 -12.41 2.04 2.03
CA ARG A 146 -11.40 2.55 2.97
C ARG A 146 -11.32 1.65 4.22
N GLU A 147 -10.25 1.81 5.00
CA GLU A 147 -9.93 1.00 6.21
C GLU A 147 -10.95 1.15 7.37
N ASP A 148 -12.06 1.85 7.19
CA ASP A 148 -13.01 2.23 8.23
C ASP A 148 -14.38 1.52 8.14
N LEU A 149 -14.44 0.39 7.42
CA LEU A 149 -15.63 -0.44 7.37
C LEU A 149 -16.04 -0.92 8.78
N GLN A 150 -17.24 -0.55 9.21
CA GLN A 150 -17.85 -0.98 10.46
C GLN A 150 -19.10 -1.81 10.18
N PHE A 151 -19.33 -2.83 10.99
CA PHE A 151 -20.55 -3.62 10.91
C PHE A 151 -21.10 -3.97 12.29
N ALA A 152 -22.38 -4.27 12.34
CA ALA A 152 -23.08 -4.71 13.53
C ALA A 152 -23.98 -5.87 13.10
N SER A 153 -23.82 -7.03 13.72
CA SER A 153 -24.72 -8.15 13.52
C SER A 153 -25.63 -8.34 14.72
N GLN A 154 -26.91 -8.56 14.46
CA GLN A 154 -27.89 -8.90 15.47
C GLN A 154 -28.54 -10.24 15.13
N ASN A 155 -28.39 -11.18 16.06
CA ASN A 155 -29.20 -12.39 16.13
C ASN A 155 -30.08 -12.23 17.39
N GLN A 156 -31.29 -11.68 17.29
CA GLN A 156 -32.17 -11.56 18.47
C GLN A 156 -33.07 -12.78 18.64
N SER A 157 -33.24 -13.22 19.89
CA SER A 157 -34.45 -12.91 20.68
C SER A 157 -34.29 -11.86 21.82
N GLY A 158 -33.13 -11.20 22.01
CA GLY A 158 -32.90 -10.31 23.18
C GLY A 158 -32.49 -8.85 22.91
N ASN A 159 -33.16 -7.88 23.55
CA ASN A 159 -33.07 -6.39 23.47
C ASN A 159 -31.69 -5.69 23.54
N GLU A 160 -30.57 -6.37 23.36
CA GLU A 160 -29.24 -5.76 23.34
C GLU A 160 -28.96 -5.09 21.98
N GLN A 161 -28.51 -3.83 22.02
CA GLN A 161 -27.99 -3.16 20.83
C GLN A 161 -26.63 -3.79 20.48
N PRO A 162 -26.42 -4.28 19.25
CA PRO A 162 -25.14 -4.84 18.89
C PRO A 162 -24.06 -3.76 18.93
N GLY A 163 -22.89 -4.09 19.50
CA GLY A 163 -21.71 -3.25 19.35
C GLY A 163 -21.30 -3.18 17.88
N TRP A 164 -20.94 -1.99 17.39
CA TRP A 164 -20.30 -1.86 16.08
C TRP A 164 -18.88 -2.43 16.17
N LEU A 165 -18.59 -3.41 15.33
CA LEU A 165 -17.27 -4.02 15.16
C LEU A 165 -16.61 -3.42 13.91
N SER A 166 -15.30 -3.18 13.97
CA SER A 166 -14.55 -2.91 12.74
C SER A 166 -14.41 -4.21 11.94
N TYR A 167 -14.64 -4.16 10.63
CA TYR A 167 -14.37 -5.32 9.76
C TYR A 167 -12.90 -5.74 9.83
N ALA A 168 -11.98 -4.77 9.97
CA ALA A 168 -10.56 -5.03 10.17
C ALA A 168 -10.26 -5.82 11.47
N GLU A 169 -10.98 -5.53 12.56
CA GLU A 169 -10.87 -6.24 13.85
C GLU A 169 -11.43 -7.67 13.78
N THR A 170 -12.41 -7.95 12.92
CA THR A 170 -12.95 -9.33 12.77
C THR A 170 -12.17 -10.19 11.78
N GLN A 171 -11.45 -9.56 10.84
CA GLN A 171 -10.40 -10.20 10.06
C GLN A 171 -9.20 -10.61 10.94
N GLU A 172 -9.02 -10.03 12.13
CA GLU A 172 -8.02 -10.52 13.09
C GLU A 172 -8.32 -11.92 13.65
N GLN A 173 -9.59 -12.35 13.64
CA GLN A 173 -9.96 -13.69 14.14
C GLN A 173 -10.03 -14.77 13.04
N THR A 174 -10.33 -14.42 11.79
CA THR A 174 -10.42 -15.40 10.66
C THR A 174 -9.21 -15.40 9.75
N LEU A 175 -8.41 -14.34 9.79
CA LEU A 175 -7.12 -14.22 9.11
C LEU A 175 -6.07 -13.84 10.16
N THR A 176 -5.93 -14.65 11.21
CA THR A 176 -4.58 -14.83 11.75
C THR A 176 -3.77 -15.42 10.59
N PRO A 177 -2.71 -14.74 10.09
CA PRO A 177 -1.64 -15.44 9.39
C PRO A 177 -1.37 -16.71 10.16
N GLU A 178 -1.26 -17.85 9.45
CA GLU A 178 -0.85 -19.08 10.10
C GLU A 178 0.31 -18.77 11.06
N LYS A 179 0.32 -19.35 12.27
CA LYS A 179 1.45 -19.19 13.20
C LYS A 179 2.82 -19.34 12.51
N SER A 180 2.86 -20.09 11.40
CA SER A 180 4.00 -20.29 10.50
C SER A 180 4.60 -19.02 9.89
N VAL A 181 3.85 -17.92 9.72
CA VAL A 181 4.35 -16.66 9.14
C VAL A 181 4.93 -15.73 10.21
N TYR A 182 4.40 -15.78 11.43
CA TYR A 182 4.88 -14.98 12.56
C TYR A 182 6.18 -15.50 13.15
N GLU A 183 6.35 -16.82 13.17
CA GLU A 183 7.50 -17.44 13.81
C GLU A 183 8.84 -17.01 13.18
N PRO A 184 9.00 -16.96 11.84
CA PRO A 184 10.21 -16.42 11.23
C PRO A 184 10.42 -14.93 11.55
N LEU A 185 9.38 -14.07 11.48
CA LEU A 185 9.52 -12.65 11.81
C LEU A 185 9.86 -12.43 13.29
N ALA A 186 9.33 -13.25 14.19
CA ALA A 186 9.70 -13.22 15.61
C ALA A 186 11.14 -13.70 15.83
N GLN A 187 11.62 -14.68 15.05
CA GLN A 187 13.02 -15.11 15.08
C GLN A 187 13.96 -14.01 14.60
N VAL A 188 13.58 -13.23 13.58
CA VAL A 188 14.33 -12.06 13.11
C VAL A 188 14.57 -11.05 14.24
N LEU A 189 13.58 -10.87 15.14
CA LEU A 189 13.72 -10.01 16.33
C LEU A 189 14.73 -10.52 17.36
N ASN A 190 15.27 -11.74 17.21
CA ASN A 190 16.29 -12.29 18.10
C ASN A 190 17.66 -12.43 17.43
N VAL A 191 17.80 -12.00 16.17
CA VAL A 191 19.07 -12.11 15.43
C VAL A 191 20.11 -11.15 16.00
N GLU A 192 21.26 -11.70 16.36
CA GLU A 192 22.45 -10.93 16.66
C GLU A 192 23.07 -10.39 15.36
N ARG A 193 23.12 -9.06 15.24
CA ARG A 193 23.60 -8.35 14.04
C ARG A 193 25.06 -8.64 13.67
N THR A 194 25.84 -9.21 14.57
CA THR A 194 27.23 -9.62 14.33
C THR A 194 27.36 -10.99 13.68
N ASN A 195 26.29 -11.80 13.65
CA ASN A 195 26.29 -13.12 13.05
C ASN A 195 25.81 -13.04 11.59
N LEU A 196 26.75 -12.85 10.66
CA LEU A 196 26.47 -12.59 9.25
C LEU A 196 25.59 -13.68 8.56
N PRO A 197 25.84 -14.99 8.73
CA PRO A 197 24.94 -16.02 8.21
C PRO A 197 23.50 -15.88 8.72
N ALA A 198 23.32 -15.57 10.01
CA ALA A 198 21.98 -15.38 10.58
C ALA A 198 21.29 -14.12 10.03
N VAL A 199 22.04 -13.03 9.83
CA VAL A 199 21.55 -11.81 9.19
C VAL A 199 21.10 -12.08 7.75
N ILE A 200 21.88 -12.84 6.97
CA ILE A 200 21.53 -13.17 5.59
C ILE A 200 20.22 -13.97 5.53
N GLN A 201 20.11 -15.01 6.35
CA GLN A 201 18.87 -15.81 6.43
C GLN A 201 17.67 -14.95 6.84
N ALA A 202 17.85 -14.09 7.85
CA ALA A 202 16.82 -13.19 8.33
C ALA A 202 16.35 -12.19 7.25
N GLY A 203 17.28 -11.62 6.47
CA GLY A 203 16.95 -10.74 5.35
C GLY A 203 16.11 -11.44 4.28
N GLN A 204 16.49 -12.68 3.91
CA GLN A 204 15.73 -13.51 2.98
C GLN A 204 14.33 -13.84 3.51
N ASP A 205 14.20 -14.12 4.81
CA ASP A 205 12.90 -14.38 5.43
C ASP A 205 12.00 -13.13 5.47
N ILE A 206 12.56 -11.95 5.74
CA ILE A 206 11.81 -10.68 5.65
C ILE A 206 11.27 -10.50 4.22
N GLU A 207 12.12 -10.62 3.21
CA GLU A 207 11.72 -10.47 1.80
C GLU A 207 10.65 -11.49 1.40
N ARG A 208 10.88 -12.77 1.71
CA ARG A 208 9.94 -13.86 1.41
C ARG A 208 8.56 -13.56 1.97
N ILE A 209 8.47 -13.12 3.22
CA ILE A 209 7.20 -12.86 3.91
C ILE A 209 6.54 -11.58 3.37
N VAL A 210 7.30 -10.50 3.19
CA VAL A 210 6.77 -9.25 2.64
C VAL A 210 6.23 -9.47 1.22
N PHE A 211 6.96 -10.17 0.35
CA PHE A 211 6.52 -10.45 -1.02
C PHE A 211 5.37 -11.44 -1.06
N GLN A 212 5.33 -12.44 -0.17
CA GLN A 212 4.17 -13.31 -0.02
C GLN A 212 2.93 -12.51 0.38
N ALA A 213 3.04 -11.64 1.37
CA ALA A 213 1.95 -10.77 1.82
C ALA A 213 1.39 -9.90 0.69
N ASN A 214 2.27 -9.35 -0.14
CA ASN A 214 1.88 -8.57 -1.30
C ASN A 214 1.19 -9.43 -2.37
N ARG A 215 1.69 -10.64 -2.66
CA ARG A 215 1.08 -11.57 -3.62
C ARG A 215 -0.31 -12.02 -3.19
N GLU A 216 -0.51 -12.23 -1.90
CA GLU A 216 -1.75 -12.73 -1.31
C GLU A 216 -2.71 -11.61 -0.89
N GLY A 217 -2.35 -10.34 -1.10
CA GLY A 217 -3.25 -9.20 -0.91
C GLY A 217 -3.42 -8.72 0.55
N TRP A 218 -2.57 -9.18 1.48
CA TRP A 218 -2.61 -8.76 2.89
C TRP A 218 -1.38 -7.92 3.32
N GLY A 219 -0.60 -7.42 2.36
CA GLY A 219 0.61 -6.62 2.60
C GLY A 219 0.37 -5.34 3.43
N ASP A 220 -0.70 -4.59 3.18
CA ASP A 220 -0.98 -3.37 3.96
C ASP A 220 -1.21 -3.68 5.44
N ARG A 221 -1.93 -4.77 5.72
CA ARG A 221 -2.14 -5.27 7.07
C ARG A 221 -0.82 -5.64 7.75
N LEU A 222 0.04 -6.41 7.08
CA LEU A 222 1.36 -6.77 7.61
C LEU A 222 2.19 -5.52 7.97
N GLY A 223 2.16 -4.50 7.11
CA GLY A 223 2.85 -3.23 7.37
C GLY A 223 2.32 -2.47 8.58
N ALA A 224 1.02 -2.59 8.87
CA ALA A 224 0.37 -1.96 10.02
C ALA A 224 0.54 -2.75 11.34
N MET A 225 0.90 -4.03 11.27
CA MET A 225 1.02 -4.89 12.46
C MET A 225 2.16 -4.51 13.42
N PHE A 226 3.20 -3.85 12.91
CA PHE A 226 4.41 -3.59 13.68
C PHE A 226 4.51 -2.14 14.12
N THR A 227 4.93 -1.94 15.38
CA THR A 227 5.28 -0.60 15.87
C THR A 227 6.47 -0.04 15.06
N PRO A 228 6.66 1.29 15.03
CA PRO A 228 7.82 1.89 14.37
C PRO A 228 9.15 1.32 14.84
N GLU A 229 9.28 0.99 16.13
CA GLU A 229 10.49 0.39 16.70
C GLU A 229 10.79 -0.99 16.09
N TYR A 230 9.77 -1.86 15.97
CA TYR A 230 9.94 -3.16 15.35
C TYR A 230 10.24 -3.04 13.86
N ALA A 231 9.53 -2.16 13.15
CA ALA A 231 9.79 -1.89 11.74
C ALA A 231 11.24 -1.44 11.50
N GLN A 232 11.77 -0.53 12.34
CA GLN A 232 13.18 -0.12 12.29
C GLN A 232 14.15 -1.28 12.52
N ARG A 233 13.79 -2.24 13.38
CA ARG A 233 14.63 -3.42 13.60
C ARG A 233 14.68 -4.33 12.37
N PHE A 234 13.55 -4.56 11.71
CA PHE A 234 13.50 -5.29 10.44
C PHE A 234 14.32 -4.58 9.35
N GLN A 235 14.11 -3.27 9.19
CA GLN A 235 14.84 -2.44 8.23
C GLN A 235 16.36 -2.50 8.45
N ALA A 236 16.82 -2.45 9.70
CA ALA A 236 18.23 -2.52 10.02
C ALA A 236 18.84 -3.89 9.71
N ILE A 237 18.11 -4.98 9.94
CA ILE A 237 18.57 -6.34 9.60
C ILE A 237 18.60 -6.52 8.09
N HIS A 238 17.55 -6.09 7.39
CA HIS A 238 17.49 -6.16 5.93
C HIS A 238 18.59 -5.32 5.27
N SER A 239 18.83 -4.09 5.76
CA SER A 239 19.95 -3.25 5.30
C SER A 239 21.31 -3.94 5.44
N GLN A 240 21.54 -4.67 6.54
CA GLN A 240 22.78 -5.44 6.73
C GLN A 240 22.86 -6.64 5.78
N PHE A 241 21.74 -7.30 5.52
CA PHE A 241 21.65 -8.37 4.54
C PHE A 241 22.00 -7.89 3.13
N GLU A 242 21.48 -6.74 2.70
CA GLU A 242 21.83 -6.18 1.38
C GLU A 242 23.31 -5.80 1.31
N ILE A 243 23.83 -5.07 2.29
CA ILE A 243 25.25 -4.70 2.34
C ILE A 243 26.16 -5.94 2.31
N ALA A 244 25.77 -7.01 3.03
CA ALA A 244 26.50 -8.26 3.03
C ALA A 244 26.49 -8.94 1.66
N THR A 245 25.34 -8.94 1.00
CA THR A 245 25.14 -9.54 -0.33
C THR A 245 25.92 -8.77 -1.40
N ASP A 246 25.86 -7.44 -1.37
CA ASP A 246 26.64 -6.53 -2.21
C ASP A 246 28.13 -6.78 -2.09
N ARG A 247 28.62 -6.85 -0.84
CA ARG A 247 30.03 -7.07 -0.56
C ARG A 247 30.49 -8.46 -1.02
N GLN A 248 29.70 -9.50 -0.74
CA GLN A 248 30.02 -10.86 -1.18
C GLN A 248 30.11 -10.94 -2.70
N PHE A 249 29.16 -10.31 -3.41
CA PHE A 249 29.19 -10.23 -4.86
C PHE A 249 30.45 -9.49 -5.37
N ALA A 250 30.77 -8.34 -4.78
CA ALA A 250 31.98 -7.59 -5.11
C ALA A 250 33.25 -8.41 -4.91
N ASP A 251 33.39 -9.07 -3.76
CA ASP A 251 34.53 -9.92 -3.42
C ASP A 251 34.67 -11.09 -4.42
N ASP A 252 33.55 -11.71 -4.82
CA ASP A 252 33.54 -12.82 -5.78
C ASP A 252 33.89 -12.38 -7.21
N VAL A 253 33.48 -11.17 -7.63
CA VAL A 253 33.91 -10.57 -8.90
C VAL A 253 35.40 -10.26 -8.88
N LEU A 254 35.90 -9.63 -7.82
CA LEU A 254 37.32 -9.27 -7.70
C LEU A 254 38.23 -10.51 -7.65
N ALA A 255 37.75 -11.59 -7.03
CA ALA A 255 38.38 -12.91 -7.03
C ALA A 255 38.25 -13.67 -8.36
N GLY A 256 37.48 -13.15 -9.33
CA GLY A 256 37.27 -13.77 -10.64
C GLY A 256 36.35 -14.99 -10.63
N LYS A 257 35.57 -15.20 -9.55
CA LYS A 257 34.57 -16.28 -9.47
C LYS A 257 33.30 -15.93 -10.25
N ILE A 258 32.95 -14.65 -10.28
CA ILE A 258 31.84 -14.12 -11.06
C ILE A 258 32.41 -13.24 -12.16
N THR A 259 31.96 -13.47 -13.40
CA THR A 259 32.34 -12.66 -14.56
C THR A 259 31.14 -12.04 -15.27
N ASN A 260 29.92 -12.50 -14.96
CA ASN A 260 28.71 -11.94 -15.52
C ASN A 260 28.00 -11.06 -14.47
N PRO A 261 27.79 -9.75 -14.74
CA PRO A 261 27.06 -8.87 -13.83
C PRO A 261 25.61 -9.32 -13.55
N ASP A 262 24.98 -10.09 -14.44
CA ASP A 262 23.62 -10.62 -14.24
C ASP A 262 23.53 -11.71 -13.16
N GLU A 263 24.68 -12.20 -12.65
CA GLU A 263 24.75 -13.10 -11.51
C GLU A 263 24.56 -12.39 -10.16
N TYR A 264 24.48 -11.05 -10.15
CA TYR A 264 24.19 -10.29 -8.94
C TYR A 264 22.80 -10.64 -8.39
N PRO A 265 22.67 -11.04 -7.11
CA PRO A 265 21.41 -11.62 -6.59
C PRO A 265 20.17 -10.75 -6.77
N PHE A 266 20.33 -9.43 -6.70
CA PHE A 266 19.22 -8.49 -6.84
C PHE A 266 19.04 -7.96 -8.27
N GLN A 267 19.83 -8.40 -9.25
CA GLN A 267 19.86 -7.76 -10.56
C GLN A 267 18.51 -7.79 -11.28
N LYS A 268 17.76 -8.89 -11.20
CA LYS A 268 16.42 -8.96 -11.80
C LYS A 268 15.47 -7.91 -11.24
N THR A 269 15.55 -7.65 -9.94
CA THR A 269 14.75 -6.62 -9.26
C THR A 269 15.21 -5.23 -9.69
N TYR A 270 16.52 -5.00 -9.79
CA TYR A 270 17.04 -3.73 -10.28
C TYR A 270 16.78 -3.46 -11.75
N ASP A 271 16.75 -4.48 -12.61
CA ASP A 271 16.37 -4.33 -14.03
C ASP A 271 14.93 -3.85 -14.16
N ARG A 272 14.00 -4.44 -13.38
CA ARG A 272 12.60 -4.01 -13.34
C ARG A 272 12.48 -2.59 -12.78
N LEU A 273 13.17 -2.30 -11.68
CA LEU A 273 13.16 -0.98 -11.06
C LEU A 273 13.70 0.09 -12.01
N ALA A 274 14.85 -0.17 -12.64
CA ALA A 274 15.45 0.74 -13.63
C ALA A 274 14.51 1.00 -14.80
N HIS A 275 13.82 -0.03 -15.31
CA HIS A 275 12.83 0.14 -16.38
C HIS A 275 11.64 0.99 -15.94
N MET A 276 11.08 0.74 -14.76
CA MET A 276 9.97 1.53 -14.21
C MET A 276 10.38 2.99 -13.97
N GLU A 277 11.58 3.23 -13.41
CA GLU A 277 12.09 4.56 -13.14
C GLU A 277 12.40 5.33 -14.44
N ALA A 278 13.02 4.65 -15.42
CA ALA A 278 13.27 5.24 -16.73
C ALA A 278 11.97 5.62 -17.43
N GLN A 279 10.95 4.75 -17.40
CA GLN A 279 9.65 5.06 -17.98
C GLN A 279 8.95 6.21 -17.25
N ALA A 280 8.92 6.19 -15.92
CA ALA A 280 8.24 7.20 -15.11
C ALA A 280 8.89 8.59 -15.18
N ALA A 281 10.21 8.64 -15.37
CA ALA A 281 10.99 9.87 -15.53
C ALA A 281 11.35 10.17 -16.99
N GLU A 282 10.71 9.49 -17.95
CA GLU A 282 10.89 9.69 -19.40
C GLU A 282 12.37 9.68 -19.83
N MET A 283 13.20 8.86 -19.17
CA MET A 283 14.63 8.77 -19.46
C MET A 283 14.86 8.07 -20.80
N GLN A 284 15.81 8.58 -21.57
CA GLN A 284 16.21 8.15 -22.89
C GLN A 284 17.73 8.14 -23.01
N PRO A 285 18.30 7.35 -23.94
CA PRO A 285 19.71 7.47 -24.31
C PRO A 285 20.09 8.93 -24.61
N GLY A 286 21.16 9.42 -23.98
CA GLY A 286 21.61 10.81 -24.07
C GLY A 286 21.22 11.68 -22.87
N ASN A 287 20.25 11.27 -22.03
CA ASN A 287 20.02 11.94 -20.76
C ASN A 287 21.26 11.85 -19.85
N GLN A 288 21.49 12.92 -19.09
CA GLN A 288 22.58 12.99 -18.13
C GLN A 288 22.03 12.58 -16.77
N VAL A 289 22.29 11.34 -16.36
CA VAL A 289 21.72 10.74 -15.14
C VAL A 289 22.77 10.60 -14.06
N VAL A 290 22.43 11.00 -12.84
CA VAL A 290 23.20 10.71 -11.63
C VAL A 290 22.36 9.89 -10.66
N HIS A 291 22.99 8.90 -10.03
CA HIS A 291 22.38 8.05 -9.02
C HIS A 291 23.17 8.16 -7.72
N ILE A 292 22.52 8.61 -6.64
CA ILE A 292 23.13 8.88 -5.33
C ILE A 292 22.82 7.73 -4.36
N GLY A 293 23.89 7.18 -3.77
CA GLY A 293 23.86 6.05 -2.82
C GLY A 293 23.87 4.71 -3.56
N THR A 294 24.98 4.37 -4.21
CA THR A 294 25.04 3.23 -5.13
C THR A 294 25.67 1.96 -4.58
N GLY A 295 26.36 2.01 -3.44
CA GLY A 295 26.90 0.82 -2.78
C GLY A 295 28.07 0.15 -3.52
N HIS A 296 28.36 -1.11 -3.17
CA HIS A 296 29.48 -1.84 -3.77
C HIS A 296 29.20 -2.23 -5.23
N PHE A 297 27.94 -2.54 -5.57
CA PHE A 297 27.54 -2.81 -6.95
C PHE A 297 26.30 -1.98 -7.33
N PRO A 298 26.40 -1.06 -8.31
CA PRO A 298 25.33 -0.13 -8.63
C PRO A 298 24.26 -0.78 -9.53
N GLY A 299 23.52 -1.77 -9.00
CA GLY A 299 22.61 -2.62 -9.80
C GLY A 299 21.57 -1.86 -10.63
N THR A 300 21.02 -0.75 -10.09
CA THR A 300 20.12 0.13 -10.87
C THR A 300 20.84 0.80 -12.03
N ALA A 301 22.05 1.33 -11.80
CA ALA A 301 22.81 2.01 -12.84
C ALA A 301 23.16 1.03 -13.96
N TYR A 302 23.51 -0.21 -13.62
CA TYR A 302 23.67 -1.28 -14.60
C TYR A 302 22.38 -1.59 -15.36
N GLY A 303 21.23 -1.65 -14.68
CA GLY A 303 19.91 -1.79 -15.32
C GLY A 303 19.61 -0.66 -16.31
N LEU A 304 19.93 0.59 -15.98
CA LEU A 304 19.79 1.74 -16.87
C LEU A 304 20.78 1.70 -18.04
N LEU A 305 22.01 1.22 -17.82
CA LEU A 305 22.99 1.02 -18.89
C LEU A 305 22.51 0.02 -19.93
N LYS A 306 21.79 -1.05 -19.53
CA LYS A 306 21.16 -1.99 -20.47
C LYS A 306 20.11 -1.31 -21.36
N LEU A 307 19.51 -0.22 -20.90
CA LEU A 307 18.59 0.63 -21.67
C LEU A 307 19.32 1.69 -22.51
N GLY A 308 20.66 1.69 -22.54
CA GLY A 308 21.48 2.66 -23.25
C GLY A 308 21.63 4.01 -22.53
N ILE A 309 21.36 4.06 -21.22
CA ILE A 309 21.44 5.27 -20.41
C ILE A 309 22.68 5.17 -19.50
N PRO A 310 23.77 5.90 -19.81
CA PRO A 310 24.94 5.95 -18.93
C PRO A 310 24.61 6.70 -17.64
N VAL A 311 25.24 6.32 -16.54
CA VAL A 311 24.93 6.86 -15.20
C VAL A 311 26.20 7.18 -14.43
N VAL A 312 26.19 8.36 -13.79
CA VAL A 312 27.16 8.72 -12.76
C VAL A 312 26.69 8.19 -11.41
N CYS A 313 27.41 7.20 -10.90
CA CYS A 313 27.17 6.57 -9.61
C CYS A 313 27.90 7.36 -8.53
N VAL A 314 27.18 7.79 -7.49
CA VAL A 314 27.71 8.61 -6.40
C VAL A 314 27.65 7.80 -5.12
N GLU A 315 28.80 7.62 -4.48
CA GLU A 315 28.95 6.88 -3.24
C GLU A 315 29.77 7.72 -2.26
N MET A 316 29.26 7.88 -1.04
CA MET A 316 29.87 8.75 -0.03
C MET A 316 31.05 8.08 0.66
N ASP A 317 30.98 6.76 0.88
CA ASP A 317 32.11 6.01 1.44
C ASP A 317 33.16 5.78 0.36
N SER A 318 34.30 6.47 0.48
CA SER A 318 35.39 6.36 -0.49
C SER A 318 35.96 4.94 -0.67
N ALA A 319 35.91 4.09 0.36
CA ALA A 319 36.38 2.72 0.25
C ALA A 319 35.38 1.88 -0.56
N VAL A 320 34.08 2.04 -0.29
CA VAL A 320 33.01 1.39 -1.07
C VAL A 320 33.02 1.87 -2.51
N ALA A 321 33.16 3.17 -2.74
CA ALA A 321 33.28 3.76 -4.07
C ALA A 321 34.45 3.18 -4.86
N LYS A 322 35.62 3.02 -4.21
CA LYS A 322 36.79 2.39 -4.82
C LYS A 322 36.52 0.94 -5.18
N THR A 323 35.97 0.14 -4.26
CA THR A 323 35.60 -1.25 -4.54
C THR A 323 34.60 -1.34 -5.69
N SER A 324 33.61 -0.44 -5.72
CA SER A 324 32.63 -0.38 -6.82
C SER A 324 33.29 -0.11 -8.17
N ALA A 325 34.20 0.87 -8.23
CA ALA A 325 34.95 1.17 -9.46
C ALA A 325 35.79 -0.04 -9.93
N GLU A 326 36.47 -0.74 -9.01
CA GLU A 326 37.26 -1.94 -9.33
C GLU A 326 36.36 -3.09 -9.84
N VAL A 327 35.22 -3.33 -9.21
CA VAL A 327 34.21 -4.32 -9.64
C VAL A 327 33.72 -4.00 -11.05
N LEU A 328 33.29 -2.76 -11.29
CA LEU A 328 32.83 -2.33 -12.60
C LEU A 328 33.94 -2.42 -13.66
N GLN A 329 35.18 -2.12 -13.31
CA GLN A 329 36.33 -2.27 -14.21
C GLN A 329 36.52 -3.75 -14.58
N ARG A 330 36.47 -4.67 -13.62
CA ARG A 330 36.59 -6.13 -13.86
C ARG A 330 35.46 -6.68 -14.72
N LEU A 331 34.25 -6.14 -14.59
CA LEU A 331 33.09 -6.51 -15.40
C LEU A 331 33.02 -5.76 -16.74
N ASN A 332 34.02 -4.92 -17.06
CA ASN A 332 34.05 -4.09 -18.26
C ASN A 332 32.83 -3.15 -18.37
N LEU A 333 32.39 -2.60 -17.25
CA LEU A 333 31.25 -1.66 -17.13
C LEU A 333 31.68 -0.23 -16.77
N LEU A 334 32.94 0.00 -16.42
CA LEU A 334 33.46 1.34 -16.10
C LEU A 334 33.83 2.11 -17.38
N GLY A 335 33.43 3.38 -17.47
CA GLY A 335 33.80 4.29 -18.56
C GLY A 335 32.78 5.40 -18.85
N ASN A 336 33.17 6.41 -19.62
CA ASN A 336 32.36 7.60 -19.88
C ASN A 336 31.04 7.30 -20.62
N GLU A 337 31.04 6.33 -21.54
CA GLU A 337 29.83 5.86 -22.25
C GLU A 337 29.14 4.69 -21.52
N LYS A 338 29.58 4.39 -20.29
CA LYS A 338 29.07 3.31 -19.46
C LYS A 338 28.70 3.85 -18.07
N LEU A 339 29.30 3.31 -17.01
CA LEU A 339 29.14 3.77 -15.64
C LEU A 339 30.39 4.52 -15.18
N MET A 340 30.18 5.56 -14.40
CA MET A 340 31.25 6.26 -13.68
C MET A 340 30.97 6.20 -12.18
N VAL A 341 32.01 6.18 -11.35
CA VAL A 341 31.87 6.20 -9.89
C VAL A 341 32.54 7.43 -9.32
N VAL A 342 31.82 8.21 -8.51
CA VAL A 342 32.27 9.46 -7.90
C VAL A 342 32.21 9.34 -6.37
N PRO A 343 33.35 9.43 -5.65
CA PRO A 343 33.44 9.24 -4.21
C PRO A 343 33.14 10.56 -3.49
N ILE A 344 31.86 10.93 -3.40
CA ILE A 344 31.43 12.19 -2.81
C ILE A 344 30.10 12.02 -2.06
N ASP A 345 29.95 12.77 -0.97
CA ASP A 345 28.65 13.02 -0.36
C ASP A 345 27.72 13.68 -1.40
N GLY A 346 26.56 13.07 -1.65
CA GLY A 346 25.59 13.56 -2.62
C GLY A 346 25.13 15.00 -2.37
N SER A 347 25.18 15.47 -1.12
CA SER A 347 24.88 16.86 -0.76
C SER A 347 26.00 17.85 -1.11
N GLN A 348 27.17 17.37 -1.54
CA GLN A 348 28.30 18.21 -1.97
C GLN A 348 28.49 18.19 -3.49
N LEU A 349 27.67 17.44 -4.21
CA LEU A 349 27.81 17.26 -5.65
C LEU A 349 27.18 18.41 -6.43
N ASP A 350 27.93 18.98 -7.38
CA ASP A 350 27.33 19.82 -8.41
C ASP A 350 26.55 18.95 -9.39
N THR A 351 25.22 19.13 -9.37
CA THR A 351 24.32 18.37 -10.23
C THR A 351 23.91 19.14 -11.48
N SER A 352 24.45 20.34 -11.75
CA SER A 352 23.95 21.23 -12.80
C SER A 352 23.88 20.59 -14.18
N GLN A 353 24.80 19.67 -14.49
CA GLN A 353 24.86 18.97 -15.79
C GLN A 353 23.85 17.82 -15.93
N PHE A 354 23.22 17.37 -14.83
CA PHE A 354 22.32 16.21 -14.84
C PHE A 354 20.86 16.64 -15.05
N THR A 355 20.19 15.99 -16.01
CA THR A 355 18.76 16.14 -16.28
C THR A 355 17.92 15.33 -15.29
N ASN A 356 18.46 14.20 -14.82
CA ASN A 356 17.77 13.29 -13.90
C ASN A 356 18.67 12.95 -12.71
N VAL A 357 18.09 13.01 -11.51
CA VAL A 357 18.76 12.64 -10.25
C VAL A 357 17.96 11.54 -9.57
N ILE A 358 18.57 10.37 -9.35
CA ILE A 358 17.98 9.27 -8.60
C ILE A 358 18.59 9.26 -7.20
N ILE A 359 17.75 9.17 -6.16
CA ILE A 359 18.21 9.06 -4.77
C ILE A 359 17.76 7.70 -4.20
N SER A 360 18.74 6.88 -3.80
CA SER A 360 18.54 5.50 -3.34
C SER A 360 17.64 5.36 -2.11
N ALA A 361 17.04 4.17 -1.94
CA ALA A 361 16.19 3.87 -0.79
C ALA A 361 16.97 3.98 0.54
N MET A 362 18.22 3.48 0.57
CA MET A 362 19.10 3.45 1.75
C MET A 362 19.75 4.79 2.10
N VAL A 363 19.62 5.83 1.26
CA VAL A 363 20.05 7.18 1.66
C VAL A 363 19.16 7.63 2.82
N THR A 364 19.76 8.10 3.91
CA THR A 364 19.03 8.49 5.12
C THR A 364 18.00 9.57 4.80
N THR A 365 16.95 9.64 5.61
CA THR A 365 15.94 10.68 5.45
C THR A 365 16.54 12.08 5.58
N GLU A 366 17.45 12.31 6.53
CA GLU A 366 18.10 13.61 6.68
C GLU A 366 18.93 13.97 5.44
N ASP A 367 19.68 13.03 4.87
CA ASP A 367 20.49 13.28 3.68
C ASP A 367 19.63 13.48 2.43
N LYS A 368 18.53 12.72 2.27
CA LYS A 368 17.53 12.97 1.21
C LYS A 368 17.00 14.39 1.26
N ILE A 369 16.65 14.87 2.46
CA ILE A 369 16.18 16.25 2.66
C ILE A 369 17.25 17.26 2.28
N ARG A 370 18.49 17.07 2.75
CA ARG A 370 19.60 17.98 2.43
C ARG A 370 19.89 18.03 0.93
N ILE A 371 19.94 16.87 0.27
CA ILE A 371 20.13 16.77 -1.19
C ILE A 371 18.98 17.48 -1.92
N LEU A 372 17.73 17.21 -1.54
CA LEU A 372 16.56 17.85 -2.16
C LEU A 372 16.59 19.37 -2.02
N GLN A 373 16.90 19.90 -0.84
CA GLN A 373 17.01 21.35 -0.62
C GLN A 373 18.05 21.99 -1.56
N ILE A 374 19.20 21.34 -1.71
CA ILE A 374 20.26 21.81 -2.61
C ILE A 374 19.82 21.74 -4.07
N LEU A 375 19.16 20.66 -4.47
CA LEU A 375 18.63 20.53 -5.83
C LEU A 375 17.61 21.65 -6.11
N GLU A 376 16.66 21.88 -5.23
CA GLU A 376 15.63 22.92 -5.37
C GLU A 376 16.23 24.33 -5.43
N ASP A 377 17.18 24.63 -4.55
CA ASP A 377 17.81 25.95 -4.48
C ASP A 377 18.71 26.22 -5.70
N LEU A 378 19.24 25.18 -6.36
CA LEU A 378 20.20 25.32 -7.47
C LEU A 378 19.64 25.00 -8.86
N THR A 379 18.39 24.51 -8.93
CA THR A 379 17.73 24.18 -10.19
C THR A 379 17.49 25.48 -10.97
N VAL A 380 18.17 25.60 -12.11
CA VAL A 380 18.04 26.72 -13.05
C VAL A 380 17.27 26.32 -14.32
N ASP A 381 17.28 25.03 -14.64
CA ASP A 381 16.60 24.41 -15.78
C ASP A 381 15.69 23.28 -15.29
N GLU A 382 14.81 22.75 -16.14
CA GLU A 382 13.94 21.64 -15.77
C GLU A 382 14.78 20.40 -15.38
N LYS A 383 14.56 19.90 -14.16
CA LYS A 383 15.24 18.72 -13.62
C LYS A 383 14.24 17.76 -13.02
N GLN A 384 14.43 16.47 -13.26
CA GLN A 384 13.62 15.43 -12.66
C GLN A 384 14.37 14.72 -11.53
N VAL A 385 13.70 14.52 -10.41
CA VAL A 385 14.22 13.81 -9.25
C VAL A 385 13.38 12.57 -8.99
N VAL A 386 14.03 11.42 -8.94
CA VAL A 386 13.45 10.12 -8.61
C VAL A 386 13.78 9.80 -7.15
N LEU A 387 12.76 9.77 -6.30
CA LEU A 387 12.87 9.48 -4.88
C LEU A 387 12.30 8.11 -4.57
N ARG A 388 13.16 7.21 -4.07
CA ARG A 388 12.74 5.87 -3.64
C ARG A 388 12.11 5.89 -2.25
N THR A 389 10.98 5.21 -2.13
CA THR A 389 10.17 5.07 -0.92
C THR A 389 9.49 3.69 -0.86
N THR A 390 8.80 3.42 0.24
CA THR A 390 8.05 2.18 0.47
C THR A 390 6.63 2.46 0.94
N ALA A 391 5.74 1.48 0.72
CA ALA A 391 4.35 1.47 1.17
C ALA A 391 3.93 0.05 1.59
N GLY A 392 2.84 -0.04 2.37
CA GLY A 392 2.34 -1.32 2.91
C GLY A 392 3.40 -2.12 3.66
N ALA A 393 3.43 -3.45 3.42
CA ALA A 393 4.41 -4.37 4.01
C ALA A 393 5.87 -4.01 3.70
N ARG A 394 6.15 -3.33 2.58
CA ARG A 394 7.52 -2.96 2.17
C ARG A 394 8.18 -1.99 3.15
N LYS A 395 7.40 -1.35 4.03
CA LYS A 395 7.92 -0.54 5.14
C LYS A 395 8.76 -1.35 6.13
N LEU A 396 8.67 -2.69 6.12
CA LEU A 396 9.53 -3.57 6.93
C LEU A 396 10.92 -3.76 6.30
N ILE A 397 11.06 -3.48 5.01
CA ILE A 397 12.31 -3.58 4.26
C ILE A 397 13.08 -2.25 4.34
N TYR A 398 12.42 -1.14 3.95
CA TYR A 398 12.99 0.21 4.03
C TYR A 398 12.05 1.21 4.68
N PRO A 399 12.57 2.26 5.33
CA PRO A 399 11.74 3.34 5.85
C PRO A 399 10.99 4.07 4.71
N PRO A 400 9.69 4.37 4.89
CA PRO A 400 8.97 5.21 3.95
C PRO A 400 9.50 6.65 4.00
N LEU A 401 9.43 7.35 2.87
CA LEU A 401 9.72 8.77 2.83
C LEU A 401 8.66 9.52 3.67
N PRO A 402 9.04 10.37 4.64
CA PRO A 402 8.07 11.08 5.46
C PRO A 402 7.17 11.98 4.62
N ARG A 403 5.93 12.14 5.08
CA ARG A 403 4.93 12.96 4.39
C ARG A 403 5.40 14.40 4.27
N GLU A 404 6.07 14.91 5.30
CA GLU A 404 6.61 16.26 5.34
C GLU A 404 7.62 16.52 4.21
N VAL A 405 8.40 15.50 3.81
CA VAL A 405 9.32 15.62 2.68
C VAL A 405 8.52 15.71 1.39
N THR A 406 7.59 14.77 1.17
CA THR A 406 6.83 14.69 -0.08
C THR A 406 5.89 15.88 -0.32
N THR A 407 5.38 16.53 0.73
CA THR A 407 4.50 17.70 0.63
C THR A 407 5.24 19.02 0.41
N ASN A 408 6.51 19.10 0.81
CA ASN A 408 7.28 20.35 0.79
C ASN A 408 8.24 20.48 -0.39
N ILE A 409 8.33 19.46 -1.25
CA ILE A 409 9.17 19.53 -2.44
C ILE A 409 8.72 20.67 -3.36
N ARG A 410 9.64 21.55 -3.74
CA ARG A 410 9.43 22.66 -4.69
C ARG A 410 9.39 22.14 -6.13
N GLY A 411 8.43 21.26 -6.41
CA GLY A 411 8.26 20.62 -7.70
C GLY A 411 6.84 20.08 -7.88
N THR A 412 6.61 19.45 -9.02
CA THR A 412 5.35 18.75 -9.31
C THR A 412 5.64 17.25 -9.33
N LEU A 413 4.89 16.46 -8.55
CA LEU A 413 4.89 15.01 -8.69
C LEU A 413 4.28 14.66 -10.06
N ILE A 414 5.09 14.13 -10.98
CA ILE A 414 4.66 13.83 -12.35
C ILE A 414 4.36 12.35 -12.56
N ALA A 415 4.99 11.47 -11.77
CA ALA A 415 4.75 10.04 -11.85
C ALA A 415 5.04 9.33 -10.52
N LYS A 416 4.40 8.18 -10.36
CA LYS A 416 4.68 7.22 -9.28
C LYS A 416 4.79 5.83 -9.92
N THR A 417 5.88 5.11 -9.66
CA THR A 417 6.03 3.74 -10.16
C THR A 417 5.09 2.80 -9.42
N ARG A 418 4.70 1.70 -10.06
CA ARG A 418 3.85 0.66 -9.46
C ARG A 418 4.66 -0.63 -9.34
N PRO A 419 5.36 -0.84 -8.21
CA PRO A 419 6.14 -2.07 -8.02
C PRO A 419 5.24 -3.30 -8.12
N GLY A 420 5.78 -4.36 -8.72
CA GLY A 420 5.18 -5.69 -8.67
C GLY A 420 5.19 -6.25 -7.24
N THR A 421 4.63 -7.44 -7.09
CA THR A 421 4.52 -8.11 -5.79
C THR A 421 5.87 -8.51 -5.19
N GLU A 422 6.92 -8.59 -6.00
CA GLU A 422 8.29 -8.97 -5.62
C GLU A 422 9.28 -7.80 -5.66
N ASP A 423 8.81 -6.58 -5.88
CA ASP A 423 9.66 -5.40 -5.92
C ASP A 423 9.56 -4.66 -4.57
N PRO A 424 10.68 -4.40 -3.87
CA PRO A 424 10.66 -3.86 -2.51
C PRO A 424 10.43 -2.35 -2.45
N ILE A 425 10.58 -1.64 -3.57
CA ILE A 425 10.64 -0.18 -3.60
C ILE A 425 9.66 0.37 -4.64
N GLU A 426 9.03 1.49 -4.31
CA GLU A 426 8.39 2.38 -5.28
C GLU A 426 9.16 3.70 -5.40
N SER A 427 9.02 4.37 -6.53
CA SER A 427 9.71 5.62 -6.81
C SER A 427 8.70 6.72 -7.13
N LEU A 428 8.93 7.89 -6.54
CA LEU A 428 8.20 9.13 -6.80
C LEU A 428 9.04 10.00 -7.71
N VAL A 429 8.49 10.43 -8.84
CA VAL A 429 9.18 11.28 -9.81
C VAL A 429 8.65 12.70 -9.71
N TYR A 430 9.53 13.62 -9.32
CA TYR A 430 9.24 15.04 -9.22
C TYR A 430 9.94 15.81 -10.34
N ARG A 431 9.21 16.71 -10.99
CA ARG A 431 9.78 17.77 -11.84
C ARG A 431 9.99 19.01 -10.98
N LEU A 432 11.24 19.38 -10.72
CA LEU A 432 11.57 20.56 -9.92
C LEU A 432 11.32 21.85 -10.71
N ARG A 433 10.92 22.93 -10.01
CA ARG A 433 10.71 24.24 -10.64
C ARG A 433 12.01 25.06 -10.67
N PRO A 434 12.33 25.77 -11.77
CA PRO A 434 13.47 26.67 -11.81
C PRO A 434 13.38 27.80 -10.77
N SER A 435 14.49 28.04 -10.07
CA SER A 435 14.65 29.12 -9.08
C SER A 435 14.47 30.53 -9.65
N ALA A 436 14.65 30.72 -10.97
CA ALA A 436 14.54 32.02 -11.66
C ALA A 436 13.12 32.63 -11.64
N GLU A 437 12.09 31.85 -11.30
CA GLU A 437 10.72 32.37 -11.11
C GLU A 437 10.56 33.14 -9.78
N ILE A 438 11.59 33.22 -8.94
CA ILE A 438 11.52 33.74 -7.56
C ILE A 438 12.54 34.88 -7.32
N GLY A 439 12.52 35.94 -8.13
CA GLY A 439 13.06 37.26 -7.74
C GLY A 439 14.59 37.46 -7.57
N ARG A 440 15.05 38.69 -7.80
CA ARG A 440 16.49 39.11 -7.93
C ARG A 440 17.35 39.06 -6.66
N GLY A 441 16.96 38.30 -5.62
CA GLY A 441 17.71 38.15 -4.36
C GLY A 441 18.44 36.82 -4.21
N LEU A 442 18.07 35.81 -5.02
CA LEU A 442 18.59 34.45 -4.92
C LEU A 442 19.97 34.28 -5.55
N ASP A 443 20.36 35.10 -6.53
CA ASP A 443 21.61 34.96 -7.29
C ASP A 443 22.87 34.90 -6.41
N ARG A 444 22.91 35.66 -5.31
CA ARG A 444 24.04 35.66 -4.38
C ARG A 444 24.09 34.39 -3.51
N ILE A 445 22.95 33.89 -3.05
CA ILE A 445 22.85 32.67 -2.25
C ILE A 445 23.13 31.44 -3.12
N LEU A 446 22.58 31.40 -4.33
CA LEU A 446 22.89 30.45 -5.39
C LEU A 446 24.40 30.40 -5.66
N PHE A 447 25.03 31.57 -5.84
CA PHE A 447 26.46 31.68 -6.12
C PHE A 447 27.33 31.20 -4.96
N GLU A 448 27.00 31.57 -3.72
CA GLU A 448 27.74 31.13 -2.52
C GLU A 448 27.55 29.64 -2.23
N THR A 449 26.38 29.08 -2.54
CA THR A 449 26.09 27.64 -2.39
C THR A 449 26.78 26.83 -3.48
N LYS A 450 26.69 27.24 -4.76
CA LYS A 450 27.41 26.60 -5.88
C LYS A 450 28.92 26.56 -5.65
N ARG A 451 29.51 27.60 -5.06
CA ARG A 451 30.95 27.62 -4.72
C ARG A 451 31.40 26.53 -3.75
N LYS A 452 30.49 25.96 -2.96
CA LYS A 452 30.79 24.88 -2.01
C LYS A 452 30.62 23.49 -2.62
N LEU A 453 29.93 23.40 -3.76
CA LEU A 453 29.76 22.15 -4.49
C LEU A 453 31.00 21.81 -5.29
N LYS A 454 31.23 20.52 -5.46
CA LYS A 454 32.36 19.98 -6.21
C LYS A 454 31.82 19.39 -7.51
N ALA A 455 32.51 19.68 -8.60
CA ALA A 455 32.29 18.98 -9.85
C ALA A 455 32.52 17.47 -9.64
N PRO A 456 31.77 16.60 -10.33
CA PRO A 456 31.99 15.16 -10.26
C PRO A 456 33.41 14.84 -10.74
N GLN A 457 34.16 14.12 -9.90
CA GLN A 457 35.49 13.61 -10.21
C GLN A 457 35.44 12.08 -10.18
N PRO A 458 35.29 11.43 -11.36
CA PRO A 458 35.25 9.98 -11.44
C PRO A 458 36.55 9.34 -10.96
N LEU A 459 36.43 8.19 -10.29
CA LEU A 459 37.58 7.35 -10.01
C LEU A 459 38.15 6.78 -11.31
N THR A 460 39.48 6.81 -11.39
CA THR A 460 40.24 6.02 -12.38
C THR A 460 40.84 4.83 -11.63
N VAL A 461 40.71 3.65 -12.21
CA VAL A 461 41.35 2.44 -11.70
C VAL A 461 42.64 2.27 -12.49
N GLU A 462 43.78 2.47 -11.82
CA GLU A 462 45.12 2.26 -12.41
C GLU A 462 45.49 0.78 -12.52
#